data_AF-A0AAU4DF70-F1
#
_entry.id   AF-A0AAU4DF70-F1
#
_cell.length_a   1.000
_cell.length_b   1.000
_cell.length_c   1.000
_cell.angle_alpha   90.00
_cell.angle_beta   90.00
_cell.angle_gamma   90.00
#
_symmetry.space_group_name_H-M   'P 1'
#
loop_
_entity.id
_entity.type
_entity.pdbx_description
1 polymer ?
#
loop_
_entity_poly.entity_id
_entity_poly.type
_entity_poly.pdbx_seq_one_letter_code
_entity_poly.pdbx_strand_id
1 'polypeptide(L)'
;MRRTRQAATFTSAALLVVTVGSCATEWRPLPPAAPTPTVTATVTATATALVAPAAVPALAAVAPAATAGPSGAATAPAAPGSPSPGASGAATAPASPAVSASPTPAAPAAPAAGAAGAVAEPGAAVAVASSNRLGPVLVDAQGRTLYVFEGDSTTMSTCYDDCASALPPLTTKGFPVAGPGADDGLLGTSLRADGTFQVLYNGRPLYLCAEDTSAGEVSGQELNRFGSIWYAADASGHSVKAPAPAEDSTG
;
A
#
# COMPACT_ATOMS: atom_id res chain seq x y z
N MET A 1 83.04 10.17 -8.66
CA MET A 1 82.17 9.08 -9.19
C MET A 1 80.73 9.52 -9.06
N ARG A 2 80.08 9.76 -10.20
CA ARG A 2 78.70 10.28 -10.32
C ARG A 2 77.71 9.14 -10.04
N ARG A 3 76.72 9.36 -9.18
CA ARG A 3 75.49 8.56 -9.16
C ARG A 3 74.30 9.50 -9.34
N THR A 4 73.89 9.59 -10.59
CA THR A 4 72.62 10.16 -11.07
C THR A 4 71.46 9.36 -10.47
N ARG A 5 70.52 10.02 -9.78
CA ARG A 5 69.17 9.51 -9.58
C ARG A 5 68.18 10.58 -10.01
N GLN A 6 67.34 10.19 -10.95
CA GLN A 6 66.36 11.01 -11.63
C GLN A 6 65.27 11.48 -10.66
N ALA A 7 64.92 12.76 -10.77
CA ALA A 7 63.70 13.32 -10.20
C ALA A 7 62.51 12.85 -11.05
N ALA A 8 61.58 12.11 -10.46
CA ALA A 8 60.28 11.84 -11.04
C ALA A 8 59.28 12.86 -10.47
N THR A 9 58.98 13.88 -11.27
CA THR A 9 57.95 14.87 -10.99
C THR A 9 56.58 14.19 -11.14
N PHE A 10 55.87 13.95 -10.04
CA PHE A 10 54.46 13.54 -10.09
C PHE A 10 53.59 14.80 -10.14
N THR A 11 53.08 15.11 -11.33
CA THR A 11 52.02 16.10 -11.55
C THR A 11 50.76 15.62 -10.84
N SER A 12 50.41 16.24 -9.71
CA SER A 12 49.13 16.05 -9.06
C SER A 12 48.05 16.81 -9.83
N ALA A 13 47.18 16.08 -10.53
CA ALA A 13 45.89 16.61 -10.96
C ALA A 13 44.92 16.50 -9.77
N ALA A 14 44.51 17.66 -9.24
CA ALA A 14 43.50 17.74 -8.20
C ALA A 14 42.16 17.20 -8.74
N LEU A 15 41.67 16.13 -8.12
CA LEU A 15 40.37 15.55 -8.41
C LEU A 15 39.29 16.55 -7.97
N LEU A 16 38.42 16.89 -8.92
CA LEU A 16 37.29 17.77 -8.73
C LEU A 16 36.29 17.10 -7.79
N VAL A 17 36.06 17.70 -6.62
CA VAL A 17 35.00 17.31 -5.68
C VAL A 17 33.66 17.60 -6.37
N VAL A 18 33.01 16.55 -6.88
CA VAL A 18 31.61 16.64 -7.33
C VAL A 18 30.74 16.46 -6.11
N THR A 19 30.35 17.58 -5.50
CA THR A 19 29.17 17.65 -4.64
C THR A 19 27.94 17.30 -5.47
N VAL A 20 27.37 16.12 -5.27
CA VAL A 20 25.99 15.83 -5.70
C VAL A 20 25.09 16.12 -4.50
N GLY A 21 24.84 17.40 -4.29
CA GLY A 21 23.71 17.88 -3.49
C GLY A 21 22.56 18.20 -4.44
N SER A 22 21.36 17.73 -4.08
CA SER A 22 20.06 18.13 -4.62
C SER A 22 19.73 17.67 -6.04
N CYS A 23 18.92 16.62 -6.14
CA CYS A 23 17.86 16.58 -7.15
C CYS A 23 16.51 16.69 -6.43
N ALA A 24 16.04 17.92 -6.26
CA ALA A 24 14.62 18.17 -6.26
C ALA A 24 14.13 17.80 -7.67
N THR A 25 13.67 16.57 -7.84
CA THR A 25 13.08 16.11 -9.10
C THR A 25 11.70 16.75 -9.21
N GLU A 26 11.68 17.94 -9.79
CA GLU A 26 10.52 18.50 -10.46
C GLU A 26 10.01 17.50 -11.51
N TRP A 27 8.97 16.73 -11.17
CA TRP A 27 8.30 15.84 -12.12
C TRP A 27 7.51 16.68 -13.12
N ARG A 28 8.09 16.91 -14.30
CA ARG A 28 7.33 17.34 -15.48
C ARG A 28 6.41 16.19 -15.93
N PRO A 29 5.15 16.47 -16.28
CA PRO A 29 4.26 15.45 -16.86
C PRO A 29 4.83 14.92 -18.18
N LEU A 30 4.78 13.59 -18.33
CA LEU A 30 5.21 12.86 -19.53
C LEU A 30 4.46 13.38 -20.77
N PRO A 31 5.15 13.73 -21.88
CA PRO A 31 4.47 14.02 -23.13
C PRO A 31 3.79 12.74 -23.68
N PRO A 32 2.67 12.87 -24.41
CA PRO A 32 1.97 11.71 -24.97
C PRO A 32 2.89 10.95 -25.94
N ALA A 33 2.86 9.61 -25.81
CA ALA A 33 3.71 8.69 -26.55
C ALA A 33 3.62 8.91 -28.07
N ALA A 34 4.77 9.11 -28.70
CA ALA A 34 4.90 9.11 -30.16
C ALA A 34 4.64 7.69 -30.72
N PRO A 35 4.05 7.56 -31.93
CA PRO A 35 3.79 6.26 -32.53
C PRO A 35 5.12 5.56 -32.86
N THR A 36 5.23 4.30 -32.41
CA THR A 36 6.37 3.42 -32.68
C THR A 36 6.52 3.14 -34.18
N PRO A 37 7.74 3.11 -34.75
CA PRO A 37 7.95 2.67 -36.12
C PRO A 37 7.75 1.14 -36.21
N THR A 38 6.83 0.72 -37.07
CA THR A 38 6.63 -0.68 -37.46
C THR A 38 7.88 -1.17 -38.19
N VAL A 39 8.66 -2.05 -37.55
CA VAL A 39 9.75 -2.79 -38.21
C VAL A 39 9.15 -4.01 -38.88
N THR A 40 8.96 -3.93 -40.19
CA THR A 40 8.55 -5.06 -41.04
C THR A 40 9.74 -6.01 -41.20
N ALA A 41 9.70 -7.15 -40.52
CA ALA A 41 10.66 -8.24 -40.74
C ALA A 41 10.30 -9.00 -42.02
N THR A 42 11.16 -8.92 -43.04
CA THR A 42 11.01 -9.67 -44.29
C THR A 42 11.45 -11.12 -44.06
N VAL A 43 10.50 -12.05 -43.99
CA VAL A 43 10.78 -13.50 -43.99
C VAL A 43 10.87 -13.97 -45.44
N THR A 44 12.07 -14.32 -45.90
CA THR A 44 12.29 -14.95 -47.20
C THR A 44 11.90 -16.42 -47.10
N ALA A 45 10.67 -16.77 -47.49
CA ALA A 45 10.22 -18.14 -47.65
C ALA A 45 10.40 -18.59 -49.11
N THR A 46 11.29 -19.55 -49.36
CA THR A 46 11.35 -20.28 -50.63
C THR A 46 10.19 -21.28 -50.68
N ALA A 47 9.19 -21.01 -51.54
CA ALA A 47 8.06 -21.90 -51.78
C ALA A 47 8.10 -22.46 -53.20
N THR A 48 8.19 -23.79 -53.30
CA THR A 48 7.91 -24.56 -54.50
C THR A 48 6.43 -24.44 -54.85
N ALA A 49 6.14 -24.02 -56.08
CA ALA A 49 4.80 -23.82 -56.60
C ALA A 49 3.98 -25.11 -56.66
N LEU A 50 2.66 -25.01 -56.45
CA LEU A 50 1.63 -25.69 -57.26
C LEU A 50 0.21 -25.16 -56.94
N VAL A 51 -0.44 -24.70 -58.01
CA VAL A 51 -1.91 -24.66 -58.26
C VAL A 51 -2.79 -23.64 -57.50
N ALA A 52 -3.21 -22.62 -58.26
CA ALA A 52 -4.45 -21.84 -58.09
C ALA A 52 -5.61 -22.60 -58.80
N PRO A 53 -6.92 -22.34 -58.55
CA PRO A 53 -7.54 -21.05 -58.95
C PRO A 53 -8.80 -20.57 -58.18
N ALA A 54 -9.19 -19.33 -58.54
CA ALA A 54 -10.53 -18.71 -58.51
C ALA A 54 -11.03 -18.15 -57.16
N ALA A 55 -11.77 -17.03 -57.06
CA ALA A 55 -12.08 -15.88 -57.91
C ALA A 55 -12.96 -14.93 -57.04
N VAL A 56 -12.69 -13.60 -57.08
CA VAL A 56 -13.60 -12.43 -56.92
C VAL A 56 -14.39 -12.17 -55.60
N PRO A 57 -14.89 -10.94 -55.32
CA PRO A 57 -14.31 -9.59 -55.52
C PRO A 57 -14.43 -8.66 -54.28
N ALA A 58 -13.79 -7.49 -54.38
CA ALA A 58 -13.94 -6.34 -53.49
C ALA A 58 -15.34 -5.70 -53.58
N LEU A 59 -15.83 -5.12 -52.48
CA LEU A 59 -16.92 -4.13 -52.49
C LEU A 59 -16.90 -3.21 -51.25
N ALA A 60 -16.75 -1.92 -51.57
CA ALA A 60 -17.38 -0.74 -50.97
C ALA A 60 -17.19 -0.37 -49.49
N ALA A 61 -16.57 0.80 -49.33
CA ALA A 61 -16.68 1.69 -48.19
C ALA A 61 -18.11 2.18 -47.95
N VAL A 62 -18.48 2.37 -46.67
CA VAL A 62 -19.52 3.32 -46.24
C VAL A 62 -19.22 3.78 -44.81
N ALA A 63 -18.94 5.07 -44.65
CA ALA A 63 -19.10 5.79 -43.39
C ALA A 63 -20.61 5.98 -43.10
N PRO A 64 -20.98 6.25 -41.83
CA PRO A 64 -21.81 7.43 -41.64
C PRO A 64 -21.42 8.29 -40.42
N ALA A 65 -21.74 9.57 -40.58
CA ALA A 65 -21.69 10.62 -39.59
C ALA A 65 -22.99 10.67 -38.75
N ALA A 66 -22.83 11.25 -37.55
CA ALA A 66 -23.82 12.01 -36.76
C ALA A 66 -25.05 11.29 -36.19
N THR A 67 -25.34 11.53 -34.92
CA THR A 67 -26.57 12.23 -34.47
C THR A 67 -26.52 12.54 -32.97
N ALA A 68 -27.19 13.63 -32.60
CA ALA A 68 -27.21 14.27 -31.30
C ALA A 68 -28.43 13.89 -30.45
N GLY A 69 -28.27 13.93 -29.12
CA GLY A 69 -29.31 14.15 -28.09
C GLY A 69 -30.30 13.00 -27.82
N PRO A 70 -31.15 13.07 -26.75
CA PRO A 70 -31.48 14.26 -25.94
C PRO A 70 -31.55 14.07 -24.40
N SER A 71 -31.89 15.19 -23.75
CA SER A 71 -32.29 15.47 -22.36
C SER A 71 -33.26 14.51 -21.65
N GLY A 72 -33.23 14.57 -20.31
CA GLY A 72 -34.37 14.29 -19.41
C GLY A 72 -33.92 13.61 -18.10
N ALA A 73 -33.61 14.35 -17.03
CA ALA A 73 -34.53 14.83 -15.98
C ALA A 73 -34.91 13.78 -14.92
N ALA A 74 -34.49 13.99 -13.67
CA ALA A 74 -35.25 13.57 -12.48
C ALA A 74 -34.77 14.37 -11.25
N THR A 75 -35.64 15.28 -10.80
CA THR A 75 -35.55 16.10 -9.58
C THR A 75 -36.53 15.53 -8.57
N ALA A 76 -36.14 15.43 -7.29
CA ALA A 76 -36.99 15.58 -6.08
C ALA A 76 -36.24 15.11 -4.81
N PRO A 77 -36.66 15.47 -3.58
CA PRO A 77 -37.00 16.82 -3.12
C PRO A 77 -36.31 17.17 -1.76
N ALA A 78 -36.27 18.47 -1.46
CA ALA A 78 -35.87 19.01 -0.16
C ALA A 78 -36.99 18.88 0.88
N ALA A 79 -36.64 18.50 2.11
CA ALA A 79 -37.52 18.46 3.27
C ALA A 79 -37.45 19.78 4.06
N PRO A 80 -38.58 20.31 4.56
CA PRO A 80 -38.60 21.35 5.59
C PRO A 80 -39.13 20.84 6.94
N GLY A 81 -38.70 21.48 8.03
CA GLY A 81 -39.52 21.62 9.25
C GLY A 81 -38.87 21.24 10.58
N SER A 82 -38.33 22.24 11.28
CA SER A 82 -38.37 22.31 12.76
C SER A 82 -39.77 22.80 13.17
N PRO A 83 -40.31 22.40 14.33
CA PRO A 83 -40.08 23.19 15.55
C PRO A 83 -39.97 22.39 16.87
N SER A 84 -39.30 23.02 17.83
CA SER A 84 -39.26 22.69 19.26
C SER A 84 -40.57 23.07 19.95
N PRO A 85 -40.97 22.37 21.03
CA PRO A 85 -41.16 23.10 22.28
C PRO A 85 -40.59 22.38 23.51
N GLY A 86 -40.00 23.18 24.41
CA GLY A 86 -39.72 22.79 25.78
C GLY A 86 -40.99 22.84 26.65
N ALA A 87 -41.09 21.89 27.57
CA ALA A 87 -41.99 21.98 28.72
C ALA A 87 -41.37 21.24 29.90
N SER A 88 -40.97 22.01 30.91
CA SER A 88 -40.71 21.54 32.27
C SER A 88 -42.02 21.07 32.90
N GLY A 89 -41.99 19.92 33.57
CA GLY A 89 -43.10 19.42 34.38
C GLY A 89 -42.62 18.35 35.35
N ALA A 90 -42.41 18.74 36.60
CA ALA A 90 -42.14 17.85 37.71
C ALA A 90 -43.41 17.08 38.12
N ALA A 91 -43.31 15.78 38.38
CA ALA A 91 -44.25 15.05 39.24
C ALA A 91 -43.68 13.68 39.68
N THR A 92 -43.30 13.62 40.96
CA THR A 92 -43.67 12.60 41.96
C THR A 92 -43.55 11.10 41.62
N ALA A 93 -42.67 10.41 42.37
CA ALA A 93 -42.72 8.96 42.59
C ALA A 93 -44.04 8.53 43.30
N PRO A 94 -44.47 7.26 43.21
CA PRO A 94 -43.98 6.28 44.19
C PRO A 94 -43.84 4.81 43.72
N ALA A 95 -42.97 4.10 44.44
CA ALA A 95 -43.02 2.70 44.88
C ALA A 95 -43.41 1.54 43.93
N SER A 96 -42.53 0.53 43.97
CA SER A 96 -42.63 -0.85 43.44
C SER A 96 -43.93 -1.60 43.77
N PRO A 97 -44.18 -2.70 43.04
CA PRO A 97 -44.04 -3.99 43.72
C PRO A 97 -43.17 -5.02 42.98
N ALA A 98 -42.65 -5.94 43.78
CA ALA A 98 -41.90 -7.13 43.41
C ALA A 98 -42.76 -8.19 42.69
N VAL A 99 -42.06 -9.27 42.26
CA VAL A 99 -42.50 -10.53 41.62
C VAL A 99 -42.59 -10.44 40.08
N SER A 100 -42.02 -11.33 39.28
CA SER A 100 -41.92 -12.78 39.44
C SER A 100 -40.73 -13.34 38.67
N ALA A 101 -39.90 -14.15 39.33
CA ALA A 101 -38.93 -15.02 38.66
C ALA A 101 -39.70 -16.08 37.85
N SER A 102 -39.38 -16.24 36.57
CA SER A 102 -39.79 -17.38 35.76
C SER A 102 -38.57 -18.25 35.45
N PRO A 103 -38.65 -19.58 35.65
CA PRO A 103 -37.52 -20.48 35.47
C PRO A 103 -37.16 -20.75 34.01
N THR A 104 -35.86 -20.98 33.82
CA THR A 104 -35.08 -21.38 32.65
C THR A 104 -35.66 -22.55 31.84
N PRO A 105 -35.65 -22.47 30.50
CA PRO A 105 -35.46 -23.63 29.64
C PRO A 105 -33.96 -23.82 29.35
N ALA A 106 -33.40 -24.93 29.84
CA ALA A 106 -32.06 -25.36 29.47
C ALA A 106 -32.06 -25.68 27.97
N ALA A 107 -31.33 -24.89 27.18
CA ALA A 107 -31.13 -25.19 25.77
C ALA A 107 -30.29 -26.47 25.63
N PRO A 108 -30.67 -27.40 24.74
CA PRO A 108 -29.94 -28.64 24.53
C PRO A 108 -28.51 -28.33 24.09
N ALA A 109 -27.54 -29.00 24.74
CA ALA A 109 -26.14 -28.95 24.36
C ALA A 109 -25.98 -29.38 22.89
N ALA A 110 -25.61 -28.43 22.04
CA ALA A 110 -25.24 -28.72 20.66
C ALA A 110 -24.03 -29.67 20.66
N PRO A 111 -23.98 -30.67 19.77
CA PRO A 111 -22.84 -31.56 19.67
C PRO A 111 -21.58 -30.73 19.38
N ALA A 112 -20.54 -30.92 20.20
CA ALA A 112 -19.22 -30.40 19.94
C ALA A 112 -18.75 -30.96 18.59
N ALA A 113 -18.85 -30.15 17.54
CA ALA A 113 -18.18 -30.41 16.28
C ALA A 113 -16.68 -30.44 16.61
N GLY A 114 -16.10 -31.63 16.61
CA GLY A 114 -14.66 -31.80 16.71
C GLY A 114 -14.02 -30.93 15.64
N ALA A 115 -13.31 -29.90 16.07
CA ALA A 115 -12.45 -29.13 15.19
C ALA A 115 -11.38 -30.10 14.67
N ALA A 116 -11.64 -30.68 13.50
CA ALA A 116 -10.60 -31.25 12.68
C ALA A 116 -9.54 -30.15 12.54
N GLY A 117 -8.36 -30.39 13.10
CA GLY A 117 -7.28 -29.41 13.16
C GLY A 117 -6.94 -28.95 11.76
N ALA A 118 -7.45 -27.78 11.38
CA ALA A 118 -6.93 -27.05 10.25
C ALA A 118 -5.48 -26.70 10.60
N VAL A 119 -4.53 -27.20 9.82
CA VAL A 119 -3.15 -26.77 9.90
C VAL A 119 -3.17 -25.28 9.55
N ALA A 120 -2.97 -24.43 10.56
CA ALA A 120 -2.96 -22.98 10.34
C ALA A 120 -1.80 -22.63 9.40
N GLU A 121 -2.10 -21.98 8.28
CA GLU A 121 -1.07 -21.42 7.40
C GLU A 121 -0.28 -20.37 8.20
N PRO A 122 1.06 -20.35 8.12
CA PRO A 122 1.85 -19.36 8.83
C PRO A 122 1.52 -17.94 8.35
N GLY A 123 1.37 -17.02 9.30
CA GLY A 123 1.17 -15.60 9.01
C GLY A 123 2.43 -14.91 8.53
N ALA A 124 2.28 -13.65 8.11
CA ALA A 124 3.40 -12.80 7.73
C ALA A 124 4.20 -12.42 8.99
N ALA A 125 5.52 -12.38 8.88
CA ALA A 125 6.37 -11.99 10.00
C ALA A 125 6.65 -10.48 9.97
N VAL A 126 6.62 -9.86 11.14
CA VAL A 126 6.99 -8.46 11.36
C VAL A 126 8.04 -8.42 12.46
N ALA A 127 9.19 -7.81 12.19
CA ALA A 127 10.29 -7.66 13.15
C ALA A 127 10.75 -6.21 13.21
N VAL A 128 11.66 -5.88 14.12
CA VAL A 128 12.35 -4.59 14.18
C VAL A 128 13.79 -4.75 13.71
N ALA A 129 14.24 -3.83 12.86
CA ALA A 129 15.63 -3.71 12.45
C ALA A 129 16.11 -2.25 12.54
N SER A 130 17.41 -2.06 12.75
CA SER A 130 18.01 -0.73 12.78
C SER A 130 18.29 -0.24 11.36
N SER A 131 17.68 0.88 10.98
CA SER A 131 18.04 1.67 9.81
C SER A 131 19.08 2.73 10.19
N ASN A 132 20.15 2.85 9.41
CA ASN A 132 21.18 3.86 9.63
C ASN A 132 20.64 5.31 9.52
N ARG A 133 19.50 5.50 8.83
CA ARG A 133 18.89 6.83 8.64
C ARG A 133 17.76 7.13 9.61
N LEU A 134 17.03 6.11 10.05
CA LEU A 134 15.75 6.26 10.74
C LEU A 134 15.75 5.69 12.16
N GLY A 135 16.80 4.96 12.57
CA GLY A 135 16.80 4.21 13.81
C GLY A 135 15.98 2.92 13.70
N PRO A 136 15.37 2.42 14.78
CA PRO A 136 14.60 1.17 14.77
C PRO A 136 13.32 1.32 13.95
N VAL A 137 13.16 0.48 12.93
CA VAL A 137 11.98 0.43 12.06
C VAL A 137 11.44 -0.98 11.93
N LEU A 138 10.14 -1.11 11.65
CA LEU A 138 9.53 -2.40 11.34
C LEU A 138 10.00 -2.90 9.97
N VAL A 139 10.22 -4.21 9.87
CA VAL A 139 10.62 -4.90 8.65
C VAL A 139 9.86 -6.21 8.46
N ASP A 140 9.71 -6.63 7.22
CA ASP A 140 9.16 -7.95 6.88
C ASP A 140 10.19 -9.08 7.06
N ALA A 141 9.78 -10.34 6.83
CA ALA A 141 10.67 -11.51 6.88
C ALA A 141 11.92 -11.39 5.98
N GLN A 142 11.85 -10.61 4.90
CA GLN A 142 12.93 -10.34 3.96
C GLN A 142 13.78 -9.12 4.35
N GLY A 143 13.46 -8.44 5.46
CA GLY A 143 14.18 -7.26 5.94
C GLY A 143 13.85 -5.96 5.19
N ARG A 144 12.78 -5.93 4.39
CA ARG A 144 12.33 -4.67 3.75
C ARG A 144 11.56 -3.85 4.75
N THR A 145 11.76 -2.53 4.69
CA THR A 145 11.11 -1.57 5.57
C THR A 145 9.59 -1.61 5.39
N LEU A 146 8.87 -1.60 6.50
CA LEU A 146 7.43 -1.49 6.53
C LEU A 146 7.00 -0.04 6.74
N TYR A 147 5.99 0.35 5.96
CA TYR A 147 5.49 1.70 5.88
C TYR A 147 4.04 1.77 6.32
N VAL A 148 3.66 2.99 6.65
CA VAL A 148 2.35 3.37 7.13
C VAL A 148 1.92 4.64 6.42
N PHE A 149 0.66 4.69 6.02
CA PHE A 149 0.10 5.79 5.25
C PHE A 149 -0.64 6.77 6.16
N GLU A 150 -0.33 8.06 6.10
CA GLU A 150 -1.05 9.08 6.89
C GLU A 150 -2.49 9.32 6.37
N GLY A 151 -2.79 8.89 5.13
CA GLY A 151 -4.15 8.95 4.60
C GLY A 151 -5.09 7.92 5.24
N ASP A 152 -4.55 6.89 5.90
CA ASP A 152 -5.35 5.90 6.63
C ASP A 152 -5.65 6.39 8.05
N SER A 153 -6.92 6.70 8.30
CA SER A 153 -7.42 7.21 9.60
C SER A 153 -8.02 6.11 10.50
N THR A 154 -8.06 4.88 10.01
CA THR A 154 -8.65 3.71 10.68
C THR A 154 -7.82 2.48 10.37
N THR A 155 -8.23 1.31 10.87
CA THR A 155 -7.62 0.00 10.58
C THR A 155 -7.87 -0.47 9.15
N MET A 156 -8.54 0.33 8.31
CA MET A 156 -8.86 0.03 6.92
C MET A 156 -7.99 0.85 6.00
N SER A 157 -7.31 0.17 5.08
CA SER A 157 -6.54 0.79 4.01
C SER A 157 -7.46 1.56 3.06
N THR A 158 -7.04 2.76 2.68
CA THR A 158 -7.57 3.57 1.57
C THR A 158 -6.74 3.42 0.29
N CYS A 159 -5.57 2.79 0.37
CA CYS A 159 -4.66 2.57 -0.74
C CYS A 159 -5.05 1.33 -1.57
N TYR A 160 -5.54 1.54 -2.79
CA TYR A 160 -5.90 0.49 -3.77
C TYR A 160 -5.38 0.83 -5.17
N ASP A 161 -5.51 -0.10 -6.12
CA ASP A 161 -5.14 0.08 -7.52
C ASP A 161 -3.67 0.52 -7.72
N ASP A 162 -3.42 1.65 -8.39
CA ASP A 162 -2.08 2.20 -8.61
C ASP A 162 -1.33 2.47 -7.29
N CYS A 163 -2.05 2.84 -6.23
CA CYS A 163 -1.46 3.02 -4.91
C CYS A 163 -0.89 1.70 -4.38
N ALA A 164 -1.68 0.63 -4.44
CA ALA A 164 -1.25 -0.70 -4.01
C ALA A 164 -0.21 -1.33 -4.95
N SER A 165 -0.03 -0.79 -6.15
CA SER A 165 1.05 -1.22 -7.05
C SER A 165 2.40 -0.59 -6.67
N ALA A 166 2.39 0.68 -6.24
CA ALA A 166 3.60 1.37 -5.80
C ALA A 166 3.97 1.03 -4.35
N LEU A 167 2.98 0.94 -3.47
CA LEU A 167 3.13 0.65 -2.04
C LEU A 167 2.24 -0.54 -1.67
N PRO A 168 2.65 -1.77 -2.02
CA PRO A 168 1.82 -2.94 -1.85
C PRO A 168 1.51 -3.23 -0.37
N PRO A 169 0.28 -3.63 -0.05
CA PRO A 169 -0.08 -4.00 1.31
C PRO A 169 0.68 -5.26 1.75
N LEU A 170 1.12 -5.28 3.01
CA LEU A 170 1.66 -6.50 3.61
C LEU A 170 0.49 -7.47 3.86
N THR A 171 0.25 -8.38 2.93
CA THR A 171 -0.83 -9.36 3.02
C THR A 171 -0.42 -10.57 3.85
N THR A 172 -1.41 -11.24 4.43
CA THR A 172 -1.18 -12.45 5.22
C THR A 172 -2.30 -13.47 5.05
N LYS A 173 -1.96 -14.75 5.23
CA LYS A 173 -2.92 -15.87 5.17
C LYS A 173 -3.36 -16.36 6.54
N GLY A 174 -2.52 -16.15 7.55
CA GLY A 174 -2.77 -16.51 8.95
C GLY A 174 -2.63 -15.29 9.85
N PHE A 175 -2.76 -15.46 11.16
CA PHE A 175 -2.46 -14.38 12.08
C PHE A 175 -0.95 -14.05 12.01
N PRO A 176 -0.56 -12.77 11.84
CA PRO A 176 0.83 -12.37 11.70
C PRO A 176 1.65 -12.72 12.95
N VAL A 177 2.95 -12.90 12.75
CA VAL A 177 3.87 -13.36 13.79
C VAL A 177 4.87 -12.26 14.11
N ALA A 178 5.07 -11.99 15.40
CA ALA A 178 6.11 -11.09 15.86
C ALA A 178 7.48 -11.78 15.78
N GLY A 179 8.39 -11.16 15.04
CA GLY A 179 9.81 -11.47 15.05
C GLY A 179 10.56 -10.64 16.09
N PRO A 180 11.91 -10.66 16.07
CA PRO A 180 12.73 -9.96 17.05
C PRO A 180 12.38 -8.47 17.17
N GLY A 181 12.17 -8.01 18.41
CA GLY A 181 11.91 -6.60 18.73
C GLY A 181 10.51 -6.08 18.39
N ALA A 182 9.67 -6.85 17.70
CA ALA A 182 8.27 -6.51 17.49
C ALA A 182 7.40 -7.04 18.65
N ASP A 183 6.38 -6.28 19.02
CA ASP A 183 5.41 -6.63 20.05
C ASP A 183 4.23 -7.39 19.42
N ASP A 184 3.96 -8.62 19.89
CA ASP A 184 2.86 -9.43 19.39
C ASP A 184 1.48 -8.81 19.71
N GLY A 185 1.37 -8.11 20.84
CA GLY A 185 0.15 -7.42 21.25
C GLY A 185 -0.25 -6.24 20.35
N LEU A 186 0.65 -5.75 19.50
CA LEU A 186 0.37 -4.70 18.52
C LEU A 186 -0.06 -5.26 17.17
N LEU A 187 0.11 -6.56 16.95
CA LEU A 187 -0.24 -7.20 15.69
C LEU A 187 -1.75 -7.39 15.55
N GLY A 188 -2.23 -7.20 14.34
CA GLY A 188 -3.61 -7.49 13.97
C GLY A 188 -3.75 -7.77 12.49
N THR A 189 -4.99 -8.00 12.07
CA THR A 189 -5.33 -8.14 10.65
C THR A 189 -6.56 -7.32 10.31
N SER A 190 -6.63 -6.89 9.06
CA SER A 190 -7.78 -6.18 8.50
C SER A 190 -8.19 -6.83 7.18
N LEU A 191 -9.49 -7.09 7.02
CA LEU A 191 -10.04 -7.58 5.75
C LEU A 191 -10.13 -6.40 4.78
N ARG A 192 -9.42 -6.52 3.65
CA ARG A 192 -9.48 -5.53 2.58
C ARG A 192 -10.70 -5.75 1.67
N ALA A 193 -11.07 -4.72 0.93
CA ALA A 193 -12.19 -4.79 -0.01
C ALA A 193 -11.99 -5.83 -1.13
N ASP A 194 -10.75 -6.13 -1.48
CA ASP A 194 -10.37 -7.17 -2.46
C ASP A 194 -10.42 -8.61 -1.90
N GLY A 195 -10.76 -8.78 -0.62
CA GLY A 195 -10.91 -10.08 0.04
C GLY A 195 -9.63 -10.64 0.65
N THR A 196 -8.48 -9.96 0.50
CA THR A 196 -7.25 -10.33 1.19
C THR A 196 -7.20 -9.79 2.61
N PHE A 197 -6.43 -10.44 3.48
CA PHE A 197 -6.11 -9.90 4.81
C PHE A 197 -4.79 -9.15 4.76
N GLN A 198 -4.76 -7.95 5.34
CA GLN A 198 -3.56 -7.14 5.52
C GLN A 198 -3.15 -7.12 6.98
N VAL A 199 -1.84 -7.10 7.21
CA VAL A 199 -1.26 -6.97 8.54
C VAL A 199 -1.48 -5.54 9.07
N LEU A 200 -1.90 -5.46 10.32
CA LEU A 200 -1.91 -4.25 11.11
C LEU A 200 -0.78 -4.30 12.13
N TYR A 201 -0.22 -3.14 12.45
CA TYR A 201 0.59 -2.95 13.65
C TYR A 201 0.14 -1.70 14.38
N ASN A 202 -0.17 -1.82 15.67
CA ASN A 202 -0.73 -0.75 16.48
C ASN A 202 -1.96 -0.09 15.83
N GLY A 203 -2.85 -0.92 15.25
CA GLY A 203 -4.07 -0.48 14.57
C GLY A 203 -3.85 0.18 13.20
N ARG A 204 -2.64 0.16 12.64
CA ARG A 204 -2.34 0.80 11.36
C ARG A 204 -2.01 -0.21 10.26
N PRO A 205 -2.55 -0.08 9.04
CA PRO A 205 -2.21 -0.95 7.92
C PRO A 205 -0.73 -0.83 7.55
N LEU A 206 -0.04 -1.97 7.43
CA LEU A 206 1.36 -2.03 7.02
C LEU A 206 1.49 -2.26 5.51
N TYR A 207 2.46 -1.57 4.92
CA TYR A 207 2.77 -1.62 3.50
C TYR A 207 4.26 -1.83 3.26
N LEU A 208 4.58 -2.28 2.07
CA LEU A 208 5.92 -2.32 1.51
C LEU A 208 6.07 -1.19 0.49
N CYS A 209 7.28 -0.86 0.08
CA CYS A 209 7.54 -0.03 -1.08
C CYS A 209 8.05 -0.90 -2.23
N ALA A 210 7.44 -0.79 -3.41
CA ALA A 210 7.84 -1.58 -4.57
C ALA A 210 9.26 -1.26 -5.06
N GLU A 211 9.77 -0.07 -4.73
CA GLU A 211 11.12 0.38 -5.06
C GLU A 211 12.18 -0.19 -4.10
N ASP A 212 11.77 -0.70 -2.92
CA ASP A 212 12.68 -1.37 -1.98
C ASP A 212 12.86 -2.83 -2.37
N THR A 213 13.96 -3.11 -3.06
CA THR A 213 14.35 -4.43 -3.58
C THR A 213 15.27 -5.20 -2.64
N SER A 214 15.91 -4.49 -1.70
CA SER A 214 16.91 -5.01 -0.77
C SER A 214 16.58 -4.62 0.67
N ALA A 215 17.09 -5.41 1.62
CA ALA A 215 16.91 -5.13 3.03
C ALA A 215 17.54 -3.79 3.46
N GLY A 216 16.84 -3.05 4.30
CA GLY A 216 17.30 -1.74 4.81
C GLY A 216 17.12 -0.56 3.84
N GLU A 217 16.59 -0.78 2.63
CA GLU A 217 16.14 0.33 1.78
C GLU A 217 14.93 1.03 2.42
N VAL A 218 14.90 2.35 2.30
CA VAL A 218 13.90 3.23 2.95
C VAL A 218 13.26 4.18 1.93
N SER A 219 13.06 3.73 0.69
CA SER A 219 12.65 4.59 -0.44
C SER A 219 11.23 5.15 -0.29
N GLY A 220 10.38 4.50 0.50
CA GLY A 220 9.03 4.98 0.83
C GLY A 220 9.01 6.05 1.93
N GLN A 221 10.14 6.37 2.55
CA GLN A 221 10.20 7.35 3.64
C GLN A 221 9.95 8.77 3.11
N GLU A 222 9.03 9.49 3.76
CA GLU A 222 8.63 10.87 3.39
C GLU A 222 8.10 10.97 1.94
N LEU A 223 7.70 9.84 1.36
CA LEU A 223 7.13 9.83 0.01
C LEU A 223 5.74 10.47 0.06
N ASN A 224 5.56 11.61 -0.59
CA ASN A 224 4.27 12.29 -0.67
C ASN A 224 3.53 11.91 -1.97
N ARG A 225 2.73 10.85 -1.92
CA ARG A 225 1.95 10.34 -3.08
C ARG A 225 0.60 9.78 -2.65
N PHE A 226 -0.34 9.77 -3.60
CA PHE A 226 -1.70 9.26 -3.41
C PHE A 226 -2.53 10.04 -2.38
N GLY A 227 -2.23 11.33 -2.20
CA GLY A 227 -3.01 12.25 -1.36
C GLY A 227 -2.52 12.39 0.08
N SER A 228 -1.44 11.71 0.48
CA SER A 228 -0.79 11.88 1.78
C SER A 228 0.65 11.39 1.78
N ILE A 229 1.30 11.50 2.93
CA ILE A 229 2.71 11.12 3.12
C ILE A 229 2.80 9.69 3.67
N TRP A 230 3.80 8.97 3.20
CA TRP A 230 4.21 7.66 3.66
C TRP A 230 5.43 7.78 4.56
N TYR A 231 5.41 7.05 5.66
CA TYR A 231 6.52 7.00 6.60
C TYR A 231 6.86 5.56 6.92
N ALA A 232 8.14 5.30 7.18
CA ALA A 232 8.54 4.06 7.85
C ALA A 232 7.85 4.00 9.23
N ALA A 233 7.45 2.80 9.62
CA ALA A 233 6.91 2.55 10.94
C ALA A 233 8.04 2.28 11.94
N ASP A 234 8.05 2.97 13.08
CA ASP A 234 8.96 2.64 14.19
C ASP A 234 8.54 1.36 14.92
N ALA A 235 9.32 0.92 15.91
CA ALA A 235 9.05 -0.29 16.70
C ALA A 235 7.67 -0.31 17.40
N SER A 236 7.07 0.85 17.66
CA SER A 236 5.72 1.02 18.21
C SER A 236 4.64 1.20 17.14
N GLY A 237 5.00 1.20 15.86
CA GLY A 237 4.08 1.39 14.73
C GLY A 237 3.75 2.83 14.40
N HIS A 238 4.41 3.83 15.02
CA HIS A 238 4.18 5.24 14.66
C HIS A 238 5.02 5.64 13.44
N SER A 239 4.59 6.72 12.80
CA SER A 239 5.29 7.29 11.64
C SER A 239 6.59 7.96 12.07
N VAL A 240 7.72 7.57 11.50
CA VAL A 240 9.02 8.21 11.74
C VAL A 240 9.09 9.54 10.97
N LYS A 241 8.67 10.64 11.59
CA LYS A 241 8.59 11.98 10.94
C LYS A 241 9.86 12.83 11.04
N ALA A 242 10.88 12.32 11.72
CA ALA A 242 12.22 12.88 11.80
C ALA A 242 13.19 11.70 11.95
N PRO A 243 14.48 11.82 11.56
CA PRO A 243 15.45 10.83 11.99
C PRO A 243 15.37 10.75 13.51
N ALA A 244 15.01 9.57 14.04
CA ALA A 244 14.99 9.36 15.49
C ALA A 244 16.38 9.79 16.02
N PRO A 245 16.48 10.71 16.99
CA PRO A 245 17.75 10.92 17.65
C PRO A 245 18.19 9.56 18.19
N ALA A 246 19.42 9.16 17.90
CA ALA A 246 19.96 7.90 18.39
C ALA A 246 19.79 7.90 19.92
N GLU A 247 18.92 7.03 20.42
CA GLU A 247 18.63 6.91 21.84
C GLU A 247 19.94 6.60 22.57
N ASP A 248 20.47 7.63 23.23
CA ASP A 248 21.61 7.60 24.13
C ASP A 248 21.29 6.66 25.29
N SER A 249 21.61 5.38 25.10
CA SER A 249 21.62 4.38 26.16
C SER A 249 23.01 4.40 26.79
N THR A 250 23.21 5.16 27.87
CA THR A 250 24.01 4.78 29.07
C THR A 250 23.92 5.89 30.13
N GLY A 251 23.20 5.60 31.21
CA GLY A 251 23.36 6.20 32.53
C GLY A 251 23.48 5.09 33.56
#